data_AF-A0A7I0HQ41-F1
#
_entry.id   AF-A0A7I0HQ41-F1
#
_cell.length_a   1.000
_cell.length_b   1.000
_cell.length_c   1.000
_cell.angle_alpha   90.00
_cell.angle_beta   90.00
_cell.angle_gamma   90.00
#
_symmetry.space_group_name_H-M   'P 1'
#
loop_
_entity.id
_entity.type
_entity.pdbx_description
1 polymer ?
#
loop_
_entity_poly.entity_id
_entity_poly.type
_entity_poly.pdbx_seq_one_letter_code
_entity_poly.pdbx_strand_id
1 'polypeptide(L)'
;MINFIVLFCFVSTSVFSQTRNDIIVDPLLQKPWIPDAEEEESRSYHRFLTEFKNKQSSVKKKDSFGRNYLMSPAGKIRFLIDDEYYKEFPIQKEADIASKELEVLYEVRKEKDVVFLGKGIHLCYRLKKEKDSGFFPEWLIRSNEITNRAANEWSDQTIPLDLVSDPYGCYVDERSPMDFLYLESESFRYRLKIPSSLRYEGLYGNRLGIYGENRDSIYRLVRFVEFLSNYLPEGQTEWDEALKLQTSGKKKKTVPKIILSIGSSFDKVKPLRDTKNYFVFWDSVRSLTKSLMNRLQFKRSDVNGQYVSEWVEVDDIGNPIPMEMKEYYVYNAPRGYFLSLSYPKREKDKADKYWNTIRTSFTVKD
;
A
#
# COMPACT_ATOMS: atom_id res chain seq x y z
N MET A 1 13.17 79.26 -35.46
CA MET A 1 13.14 78.64 -36.80
C MET A 1 14.27 77.64 -36.87
N ILE A 2 13.96 76.38 -37.24
CA ILE A 2 14.74 75.50 -38.15
C ILE A 2 16.17 75.14 -37.66
N ASN A 3 16.66 73.90 -37.57
CA ASN A 3 16.16 72.60 -37.96
C ASN A 3 16.87 71.50 -37.15
N PHE A 4 16.31 70.33 -37.32
CA PHE A 4 16.46 69.04 -36.66
C PHE A 4 17.69 68.24 -37.15
N ILE A 5 18.07 67.25 -36.32
CA ILE A 5 18.68 65.93 -36.64
C ILE A 5 20.17 65.74 -36.35
N VAL A 6 20.34 64.76 -35.46
CA VAL A 6 21.51 64.07 -34.93
C VAL A 6 21.67 62.74 -35.69
N LEU A 7 22.86 62.10 -35.58
CA LEU A 7 23.24 60.72 -35.97
C LEU A 7 23.54 60.57 -37.49
N PHE A 8 24.55 59.84 -37.97
CA PHE A 8 25.28 58.69 -37.43
C PHE A 8 26.66 58.57 -38.10
N CYS A 9 27.62 58.04 -37.34
CA CYS A 9 28.96 57.64 -37.76
C CYS A 9 28.98 56.66 -38.94
N PHE A 10 29.84 56.93 -39.95
CA PHE A 10 30.54 55.90 -40.73
C PHE A 10 31.76 56.55 -41.40
N VAL A 11 32.97 56.31 -40.88
CA VAL A 11 34.21 56.47 -41.66
C VAL A 11 35.10 55.27 -41.39
N SER A 12 35.26 54.48 -42.43
CA SER A 12 36.18 53.37 -42.57
C SER A 12 37.60 53.88 -42.73
N THR A 13 38.56 53.40 -41.94
CA THR A 13 39.95 53.27 -42.39
C THR A 13 40.65 52.08 -41.71
N SER A 14 41.17 51.23 -42.58
CA SER A 14 42.10 50.12 -42.41
C SER A 14 43.18 50.28 -41.35
N VAL A 15 43.33 49.27 -40.49
CA VAL A 15 44.59 48.97 -39.80
C VAL A 15 45.01 47.55 -40.18
N PHE A 16 46.05 47.48 -40.99
CA PHE A 16 46.89 46.30 -41.22
C PHE A 16 47.44 45.85 -39.85
N SER A 17 46.97 44.71 -39.34
CA SER A 17 47.63 44.04 -38.22
C SER A 17 48.69 43.11 -38.77
N GLN A 18 49.95 43.46 -38.54
CA GLN A 18 51.11 42.63 -38.83
C GLN A 18 51.03 41.33 -38.00
N THR A 19 51.01 40.19 -38.67
CA THR A 19 51.23 38.87 -38.07
C THR A 19 52.69 38.77 -37.62
N ARG A 20 52.98 39.18 -36.39
CA ARG A 20 54.18 38.71 -35.67
C ARG A 20 53.88 37.32 -35.12
N ASN A 21 54.20 36.31 -35.92
CA ASN A 21 54.30 34.92 -35.47
C ASN A 21 55.72 34.69 -34.96
N ASP A 22 55.98 35.05 -33.70
CA ASP A 22 57.07 34.46 -32.92
C ASP A 22 56.51 34.14 -31.54
N ILE A 23 55.64 33.14 -31.51
CA ILE A 23 55.35 32.40 -30.28
C ILE A 23 56.52 31.43 -30.14
N ILE A 24 57.35 31.63 -29.12
CA ILE A 24 58.34 30.64 -28.71
C ILE A 24 57.54 29.47 -28.14
N VAL A 25 57.28 28.47 -28.99
CA VAL A 25 56.67 27.20 -28.60
C VAL A 25 57.79 26.26 -28.18
N ASP A 26 57.67 25.71 -26.96
CA ASP A 26 58.61 24.74 -26.41
C ASP A 26 58.79 23.53 -27.38
N PRO A 27 60.03 23.20 -27.80
CA PRO A 27 60.30 22.08 -28.70
C PRO A 27 59.90 20.70 -28.14
N LEU A 28 59.66 20.59 -26.83
CA LEU A 28 59.15 19.35 -26.19
C LEU A 28 57.64 19.17 -26.37
N LEU A 29 56.90 20.22 -26.76
CA LEU A 29 55.45 20.15 -27.05
C LEU A 29 55.13 19.89 -28.54
N GLN A 30 56.15 19.72 -29.40
CA GLN A 30 55.99 19.62 -30.86
C GLN A 30 56.26 18.22 -31.47
N LYS A 31 56.15 17.13 -30.71
CA LYS A 31 56.26 15.75 -31.26
C LYS A 31 55.18 14.80 -30.72
N PRO A 32 54.88 13.70 -31.42
CA PRO A 32 53.55 13.31 -31.93
C PRO A 32 52.74 12.54 -30.89
N TRP A 33 52.55 13.10 -29.70
CA TRP A 33 51.71 12.45 -28.72
C TRP A 33 50.22 12.58 -29.05
N ILE A 34 49.84 13.52 -29.92
CA ILE A 34 48.44 13.80 -30.25
C ILE A 34 47.81 12.69 -31.11
N PRO A 35 48.41 12.20 -32.23
CA PRO A 35 47.80 11.14 -33.02
C PRO A 35 47.76 9.81 -32.28
N ASP A 36 48.83 9.47 -31.56
CA ASP A 36 48.89 8.21 -30.80
C ASP A 36 47.93 8.24 -29.60
N ALA A 37 47.77 9.39 -28.93
CA ALA A 37 46.78 9.56 -27.87
C ALA A 37 45.34 9.62 -28.40
N GLU A 38 45.08 10.23 -29.56
CA GLU A 38 43.77 10.21 -30.23
C GLU A 38 43.41 8.80 -30.73
N GLU A 39 44.39 8.04 -31.23
CA GLU A 39 44.21 6.63 -31.56
C GLU A 39 43.98 5.77 -30.31
N GLU A 40 44.69 6.03 -29.22
CA GLU A 40 44.52 5.31 -27.96
C GLU A 40 43.18 5.68 -27.29
N GLU A 41 42.74 6.93 -27.36
CA GLU A 41 41.44 7.40 -26.90
C GLU A 41 40.33 6.82 -27.76
N SER A 42 40.46 6.80 -29.09
CA SER A 42 39.47 6.18 -29.98
C SER A 42 39.41 4.66 -29.80
N ARG A 43 40.54 3.97 -29.61
CA ARG A 43 40.58 2.54 -29.27
C ARG A 43 39.96 2.28 -27.90
N SER A 44 40.24 3.11 -26.90
CA SER A 44 39.65 3.03 -25.57
C SER A 44 38.15 3.32 -25.59
N TYR A 45 37.71 4.29 -26.39
CA TYR A 45 36.32 4.63 -26.63
C TYR A 45 35.58 3.51 -27.37
N HIS A 46 36.19 2.91 -28.39
CA HIS A 46 35.63 1.75 -29.08
C HIS A 46 35.57 0.53 -28.18
N ARG A 47 36.59 0.29 -27.34
CA ARG A 47 36.60 -0.76 -26.32
C ARG A 47 35.51 -0.54 -25.27
N PHE A 48 35.37 0.68 -24.77
CA PHE A 48 34.31 1.10 -23.88
C PHE A 48 32.92 0.90 -24.51
N LEU A 49 32.73 1.33 -25.76
CA LEU A 49 31.49 1.16 -26.50
C LEU A 49 31.20 -0.32 -26.77
N THR A 50 32.19 -1.16 -27.11
CA THR A 50 31.96 -2.60 -27.32
C THR A 50 31.64 -3.32 -26.02
N GLU A 51 32.30 -2.95 -24.92
CA GLU A 51 31.95 -3.44 -23.58
C GLU A 51 30.53 -2.99 -23.16
N PHE A 52 30.14 -1.75 -23.47
CA PHE A 52 28.79 -1.25 -23.18
C PHE A 52 27.72 -1.83 -24.09
N LYS A 53 28.03 -2.05 -25.37
CA LYS A 53 27.11 -2.65 -26.36
C LYS A 53 26.85 -4.12 -26.06
N ASN A 54 27.78 -4.80 -25.38
CA ASN A 54 27.63 -6.17 -24.87
C ASN A 54 27.08 -6.26 -23.44
N LYS A 55 27.00 -5.15 -22.69
CA LYS A 55 26.26 -5.09 -21.42
C LYS A 55 24.77 -5.04 -21.74
N GLN A 56 24.18 -6.21 -21.91
CA GLN A 56 22.73 -6.34 -21.98
C GLN A 56 22.12 -5.72 -20.72
N SER A 57 21.56 -4.51 -20.85
CA SER A 57 21.07 -3.73 -19.73
C SER A 57 19.77 -4.32 -19.22
N SER A 58 19.64 -4.41 -17.89
CA SER A 58 18.38 -4.79 -17.26
C SER A 58 17.28 -3.78 -17.59
N VAL A 59 16.10 -4.26 -17.98
CA VAL A 59 14.96 -3.40 -18.31
C VAL A 59 14.14 -3.14 -17.05
N LYS A 60 13.86 -1.87 -16.73
CA LYS A 60 12.93 -1.49 -15.65
C LYS A 60 11.50 -1.74 -16.12
N LYS A 61 10.78 -2.57 -15.37
CA LYS A 61 9.36 -2.90 -15.56
C LYS A 61 8.57 -2.55 -14.30
N LYS A 62 7.25 -2.55 -14.43
CA LYS A 62 6.31 -2.36 -13.33
C LYS A 62 5.39 -3.58 -13.22
N ASP A 63 5.03 -3.95 -12.00
CA ASP A 63 4.00 -4.94 -11.75
C ASP A 63 2.60 -4.34 -11.89
N SER A 64 1.55 -5.13 -11.66
CA SER A 64 0.16 -4.64 -11.74
C SER A 64 -0.17 -3.57 -10.69
N PHE A 65 0.62 -3.44 -9.63
CA PHE A 65 0.50 -2.37 -8.63
C PHE A 65 1.36 -1.15 -8.98
N GLY A 66 2.15 -1.20 -10.06
CA GLY A 66 3.03 -0.09 -10.44
C GLY A 66 4.36 -0.05 -9.69
N ARG A 67 4.71 -1.11 -8.93
CA ARG A 67 5.98 -1.25 -8.22
C ARG A 67 7.08 -1.64 -9.19
N ASN A 68 8.25 -1.07 -8.99
CA ASN A 68 9.36 -1.18 -9.92
C ASN A 68 10.17 -2.47 -9.71
N TYR A 69 10.50 -3.16 -10.81
CA TYR A 69 11.46 -4.26 -10.81
C TYR A 69 12.35 -4.23 -12.05
N LEU A 70 13.56 -4.79 -11.93
CA LEU A 70 14.50 -4.98 -13.02
C LEU A 70 14.38 -6.40 -13.56
N MET A 71 14.21 -6.52 -14.87
CA MET A 71 14.28 -7.79 -15.57
C MET A 71 15.63 -7.90 -16.27
N SER A 72 16.43 -8.88 -15.88
CA SER A 72 17.68 -9.19 -16.56
C SER A 72 17.40 -9.88 -17.89
N PRO A 73 18.33 -9.82 -18.85
CA PRO A 73 18.22 -10.53 -20.12
C PRO A 73 18.11 -12.06 -19.95
N ALA A 74 18.68 -12.60 -18.87
CA ALA A 74 18.56 -14.00 -18.48
C ALA A 74 17.20 -14.32 -17.82
N GLY A 75 16.24 -13.38 -17.83
CA GLY A 75 14.92 -13.55 -17.22
C GLY A 75 14.89 -13.44 -15.70
N LYS A 76 16.00 -13.06 -15.04
CA LYS A 76 16.01 -12.88 -13.58
C LYS A 76 15.32 -11.57 -13.22
N ILE A 77 14.35 -11.65 -12.32
CA ILE A 77 13.62 -10.49 -11.79
C ILE A 77 14.24 -10.06 -10.46
N ARG A 78 14.46 -8.76 -10.28
CA ARG A 78 14.87 -8.17 -9.01
C ARG A 78 14.04 -6.93 -8.71
N PHE A 79 13.31 -6.94 -7.60
CA PHE A 79 12.55 -5.78 -7.15
C PHE A 79 13.45 -4.63 -6.71
N LEU A 80 12.97 -3.39 -6.94
CA LEU A 80 13.60 -2.18 -6.43
C LEU A 80 12.83 -1.74 -5.18
N ILE A 81 13.49 -1.80 -4.03
CA ILE A 81 12.97 -1.29 -2.75
C ILE A 81 13.48 0.15 -2.59
N ASP A 82 12.96 1.05 -3.42
CA ASP A 82 13.26 2.49 -3.43
C ASP A 82 12.20 3.29 -2.63
N ASP A 83 12.28 4.62 -2.67
CA ASP A 83 11.29 5.49 -2.01
C ASP A 83 9.88 5.39 -2.61
N GLU A 84 9.75 4.87 -3.84
CA GLU A 84 8.47 4.62 -4.51
C GLU A 84 7.87 3.26 -4.13
N TYR A 85 8.65 2.39 -3.46
CA TYR A 85 8.18 1.08 -3.05
C TYR A 85 7.10 1.17 -1.98
N TYR A 86 6.01 0.44 -2.21
CA TYR A 86 4.95 0.26 -1.23
C TYR A 86 4.53 -1.21 -1.15
N LYS A 87 4.03 -1.58 0.03
CA LYS A 87 3.62 -2.96 0.34
C LYS A 87 2.21 -3.20 -0.18
N GLU A 88 1.94 -4.40 -0.67
CA GLU A 88 0.61 -4.80 -1.16
C GLU A 88 0.46 -6.32 -1.02
N PHE A 89 -0.79 -6.83 -1.05
CA PHE A 89 -1.02 -8.28 -1.11
C PHE A 89 -0.68 -8.83 -2.50
N PRO A 90 -0.21 -10.08 -2.60
CA PRO A 90 0.11 -10.69 -3.88
C PRO A 90 -1.16 -10.96 -4.71
N ILE A 91 -0.98 -10.95 -6.03
CA ILE A 91 -2.01 -11.33 -7.01
C ILE A 91 -1.76 -12.77 -7.41
N GLN A 92 -2.83 -13.57 -7.50
CA GLN A 92 -2.71 -14.99 -7.83
C GLN A 92 -1.99 -15.26 -9.16
N LYS A 93 -2.15 -14.37 -10.17
CA LYS A 93 -1.50 -14.50 -11.48
C LYS A 93 -0.02 -14.10 -11.48
N GLU A 94 0.38 -13.19 -10.60
CA GLU A 94 1.74 -12.65 -10.47
C GLU A 94 2.47 -13.22 -9.25
N ALA A 95 2.08 -14.41 -8.78
CA ALA A 95 2.65 -15.03 -7.58
C ALA A 95 4.14 -15.39 -7.76
N ASP A 96 4.57 -15.64 -8.99
CA ASP A 96 5.97 -15.82 -9.37
C ASP A 96 6.77 -14.52 -9.20
N ILE A 97 6.23 -13.40 -9.65
CA ILE A 97 6.81 -12.06 -9.47
C ILE A 97 6.86 -11.72 -7.97
N ALA A 98 5.77 -11.94 -7.23
CA ALA A 98 5.73 -11.73 -5.78
C ALA A 98 6.76 -12.59 -5.02
N SER A 99 7.07 -13.80 -5.50
CA SER A 99 8.15 -14.61 -4.90
C SER A 99 9.53 -13.97 -5.03
N LYS A 100 9.76 -13.17 -6.09
CA LYS A 100 11.01 -12.41 -6.29
C LYS A 100 11.05 -11.14 -5.47
N GLU A 101 9.89 -10.52 -5.22
CA GLU A 101 9.78 -9.47 -4.22
C GLU A 101 10.16 -9.99 -2.83
N LEU A 102 9.64 -11.17 -2.45
CA LEU A 102 9.93 -11.82 -1.18
C LEU A 102 11.43 -12.05 -0.97
N GLU A 103 12.14 -12.52 -2.00
CA GLU A 103 13.60 -12.70 -1.99
C GLU A 103 14.32 -11.39 -1.65
N VAL A 104 13.95 -10.29 -2.32
CA VAL A 104 14.57 -8.98 -2.10
C VAL A 104 14.22 -8.41 -0.72
N LEU A 105 12.97 -8.56 -0.25
CA LEU A 105 12.58 -8.12 1.08
C LEU A 105 13.38 -8.83 2.18
N TYR A 106 13.70 -10.10 1.98
CA TYR A 106 14.56 -10.86 2.88
C TYR A 106 16.01 -10.36 2.84
N GLU A 107 16.58 -10.07 1.65
CA GLU A 107 17.91 -9.45 1.53
C GLU A 107 18.03 -8.12 2.30
N VAL A 108 16.96 -7.33 2.30
CA VAL A 108 16.90 -6.01 2.95
C VAL A 108 16.55 -6.10 4.46
N ARG A 109 16.45 -7.32 5.03
CA ARG A 109 16.10 -7.56 6.44
C ARG A 109 14.78 -6.92 6.88
N LYS A 110 13.74 -7.13 6.06
CA LYS A 110 12.35 -6.75 6.38
C LYS A 110 11.52 -8.00 6.71
N GLU A 111 11.87 -8.72 7.77
CA GLU A 111 11.34 -10.06 8.08
C GLU A 111 9.81 -10.06 8.26
N LYS A 112 9.24 -9.03 8.89
CA LYS A 112 7.77 -8.89 9.03
C LYS A 112 7.06 -8.86 7.69
N ASP A 113 7.63 -8.15 6.72
CA ASP A 113 7.06 -7.97 5.39
C ASP A 113 7.23 -9.25 4.57
N VAL A 114 8.37 -9.94 4.76
CA VAL A 114 8.61 -11.26 4.20
C VAL A 114 7.53 -12.25 4.65
N VAL A 115 7.24 -12.32 5.95
CA VAL A 115 6.23 -13.28 6.42
C VAL A 115 4.83 -12.90 5.99
N PHE A 116 4.49 -11.61 6.02
CA PHE A 116 3.21 -11.11 5.49
C PHE A 116 3.02 -11.49 4.00
N LEU A 117 4.00 -11.20 3.15
CA LEU A 117 3.93 -11.50 1.72
C LEU A 117 3.95 -13.01 1.45
N GLY A 118 4.80 -13.75 2.18
CA GLY A 118 4.93 -15.20 2.07
C GLY A 118 3.63 -15.94 2.36
N LYS A 119 2.95 -15.60 3.46
CA LYS A 119 1.64 -16.16 3.78
C LYS A 119 0.59 -15.81 2.71
N GLY A 120 0.64 -14.60 2.15
CA GLY A 120 -0.19 -14.20 1.01
C GLY A 120 0.05 -15.07 -0.24
N ILE A 121 1.31 -15.34 -0.58
CA ILE A 121 1.70 -16.20 -1.72
C ILE A 121 1.18 -17.62 -1.50
N HIS A 122 1.27 -18.16 -0.28
CA HIS A 122 0.73 -19.48 0.06
C HIS A 122 -0.80 -19.52 -0.03
N LEU A 123 -1.48 -18.44 0.35
CA LEU A 123 -2.91 -18.32 0.16
C LEU A 123 -3.27 -18.34 -1.33
N CYS A 124 -2.56 -17.59 -2.18
CA CYS A 124 -2.75 -17.61 -3.62
C CYS A 124 -2.60 -19.02 -4.21
N TYR A 125 -1.57 -19.75 -3.79
CA TYR A 125 -1.35 -21.14 -4.17
C TYR A 125 -2.54 -22.03 -3.74
N ARG A 126 -2.96 -21.95 -2.48
CA ARG A 126 -4.07 -22.77 -1.96
C ARG A 126 -5.38 -22.48 -2.69
N LEU A 127 -5.71 -21.22 -2.93
CA LEU A 127 -6.90 -20.81 -3.70
C LEU A 127 -6.82 -21.29 -5.16
N LYS A 128 -5.61 -21.41 -5.73
CA LYS A 128 -5.43 -21.96 -7.09
C LYS A 128 -5.59 -23.47 -7.08
N LYS A 129 -5.00 -24.14 -6.09
CA LYS A 129 -5.08 -25.59 -5.90
C LYS A 129 -6.50 -26.09 -5.67
N GLU A 130 -7.32 -25.30 -4.97
CA GLU A 130 -8.77 -25.56 -4.81
C GLU A 130 -9.49 -25.64 -6.17
N LYS A 131 -8.99 -24.96 -7.21
CA LYS A 131 -9.52 -25.01 -8.59
C LYS A 131 -8.79 -26.01 -9.49
N ASP A 132 -7.47 -26.16 -9.30
CA ASP A 132 -6.60 -27.02 -10.10
C ASP A 132 -5.70 -27.88 -9.17
N SER A 133 -6.15 -29.11 -8.93
CA SER A 133 -5.52 -30.03 -7.96
C SER A 133 -4.07 -30.40 -8.25
N GLY A 134 -3.62 -30.28 -9.51
CA GLY A 134 -2.26 -30.59 -9.94
C GLY A 134 -1.29 -29.41 -9.89
N PHE A 135 -1.75 -28.22 -9.50
CA PHE A 135 -0.93 -27.03 -9.45
C PHE A 135 0.16 -27.16 -8.38
N PHE A 136 1.44 -27.20 -8.78
CA PHE A 136 2.60 -27.18 -7.89
C PHE A 136 3.78 -26.44 -8.53
N PRO A 137 3.88 -25.11 -8.35
CA PRO A 137 4.90 -24.31 -9.01
C PRO A 137 6.22 -24.26 -8.23
N GLU A 138 7.35 -24.09 -8.93
CA GLU A 138 8.70 -24.03 -8.33
C GLU A 138 8.85 -22.87 -7.33
N TRP A 139 8.25 -21.71 -7.63
CA TRP A 139 8.31 -20.53 -6.75
C TRP A 139 7.72 -20.78 -5.36
N LEU A 140 6.84 -21.78 -5.21
CA LEU A 140 6.23 -22.14 -3.92
C LEU A 140 7.25 -22.71 -2.95
N ILE A 141 8.15 -23.57 -3.43
CA ILE A 141 9.17 -24.20 -2.59
C ILE A 141 10.06 -23.10 -2.02
N ARG A 142 10.51 -22.20 -2.91
CA ARG A 142 11.40 -21.11 -2.54
C ARG A 142 10.74 -20.11 -1.60
N SER A 143 9.47 -19.74 -1.85
CA SER A 143 8.75 -18.82 -0.95
C SER A 143 8.59 -19.43 0.44
N ASN A 144 8.22 -20.71 0.55
CA ASN A 144 8.12 -21.42 1.82
C ASN A 144 9.43 -21.41 2.61
N GLU A 145 10.55 -21.73 1.96
CA GLU A 145 11.86 -21.73 2.61
C GLU A 145 12.22 -20.37 3.21
N ILE A 146 12.03 -19.29 2.45
CA ILE A 146 12.35 -17.92 2.87
C ILE A 146 11.42 -17.48 3.98
N THR A 147 10.12 -17.72 3.84
CA THR A 147 9.12 -17.36 4.86
C THR A 147 9.39 -18.08 6.18
N ASN A 148 9.68 -19.37 6.17
CA ASN A 148 10.00 -20.12 7.38
C ASN A 148 11.30 -19.66 8.02
N ARG A 149 12.32 -19.34 7.21
CA ARG A 149 13.59 -18.80 7.72
C ARG A 149 13.38 -17.45 8.40
N ALA A 150 12.69 -16.51 7.74
CA ALA A 150 12.36 -15.22 8.31
C ALA A 150 11.49 -15.36 9.58
N ALA A 151 10.58 -16.34 9.62
CA ALA A 151 9.77 -16.60 10.80
C ALA A 151 10.60 -17.09 11.99
N ASN A 152 11.56 -17.98 11.75
CA ASN A 152 12.46 -18.48 12.78
C ASN A 152 13.42 -17.39 13.28
N GLU A 153 13.93 -16.53 12.39
CA GLU A 153 14.80 -15.40 12.79
C GLU A 153 14.05 -14.38 13.67
N TRP A 154 12.73 -14.28 13.52
CA TRP A 154 11.88 -13.39 14.31
C TRP A 154 11.38 -14.03 15.62
N SER A 155 11.64 -15.31 15.89
CA SER A 155 11.01 -16.04 17.00
C SER A 155 11.27 -15.43 18.39
N ASP A 156 12.37 -14.71 18.54
CA ASP A 156 12.82 -14.14 19.81
C ASP A 156 12.07 -12.85 20.21
N GLN A 157 11.18 -12.36 19.36
CA GLN A 157 10.43 -11.12 19.58
C GLN A 157 9.18 -11.34 20.45
N THR A 158 8.80 -10.31 21.21
CA THR A 158 7.72 -10.38 22.21
C THR A 158 6.32 -10.59 21.63
N ILE A 159 6.10 -10.25 20.36
CA ILE A 159 4.82 -10.44 19.68
C ILE A 159 4.97 -11.61 18.71
N PRO A 160 4.12 -12.66 18.82
CA PRO A 160 4.13 -13.77 17.87
C PRO A 160 3.98 -13.27 16.44
N LEU A 161 4.89 -13.69 15.56
CA LEU A 161 4.91 -13.24 14.17
C LEU A 161 3.64 -13.61 13.39
N ASP A 162 2.99 -14.71 13.78
CA ASP A 162 1.71 -15.11 13.21
C ASP A 162 0.62 -14.07 13.42
N LEU A 163 0.65 -13.40 14.57
CA LEU A 163 -0.28 -12.33 14.88
C LEU A 163 0.11 -11.02 14.18
N VAL A 164 1.39 -10.79 13.87
CA VAL A 164 1.85 -9.61 13.11
C VAL A 164 1.44 -9.71 11.65
N SER A 165 1.52 -10.90 11.08
CA SER A 165 1.26 -11.18 9.66
C SER A 165 -0.22 -11.44 9.33
N ASP A 166 -1.07 -11.65 10.34
CA ASP A 166 -2.51 -11.89 10.15
C ASP A 166 -3.33 -10.58 9.99
N PRO A 167 -4.46 -10.58 9.29
CA PRO A 167 -4.78 -11.53 8.24
C PRO A 167 -3.84 -11.32 7.05
N TYR A 168 -3.49 -12.42 6.40
CA TYR A 168 -2.82 -12.39 5.10
C TYR A 168 -3.88 -12.53 4.00
N GLY A 169 -3.51 -12.11 2.80
CA GLY A 169 -4.46 -11.96 1.71
C GLY A 169 -3.89 -12.30 0.34
N CYS A 170 -4.78 -12.57 -0.60
CA CYS A 170 -4.46 -12.77 -2.01
C CYS A 170 -5.56 -12.17 -2.89
N TYR A 171 -5.18 -11.37 -3.88
CA TYR A 171 -6.09 -10.91 -4.92
C TYR A 171 -6.35 -12.02 -5.92
N VAL A 172 -7.63 -12.30 -6.18
CA VAL A 172 -8.07 -13.33 -7.11
C VAL A 172 -8.96 -12.72 -8.18
N ASP A 173 -8.59 -12.99 -9.44
CA ASP A 173 -9.32 -12.53 -10.60
C ASP A 173 -10.42 -13.53 -10.95
N GLU A 174 -11.66 -13.27 -10.53
CA GLU A 174 -12.80 -14.10 -10.90
C GLU A 174 -13.45 -13.64 -12.19
N ARG A 175 -13.60 -12.31 -12.39
CA ARG A 175 -14.23 -11.73 -13.59
C ARG A 175 -13.35 -10.66 -14.22
N SER A 176 -12.67 -9.85 -13.41
CA SER A 176 -11.71 -8.83 -13.80
C SER A 176 -10.45 -8.88 -12.93
N PRO A 177 -9.33 -8.28 -13.36
CA PRO A 177 -8.12 -8.25 -12.58
C PRO A 177 -8.34 -7.52 -11.25
N MET A 178 -8.03 -8.19 -10.14
CA MET A 178 -8.18 -7.69 -8.77
C MET A 178 -9.62 -7.35 -8.38
N ASP A 179 -10.62 -8.19 -8.69
CA ASP A 179 -11.99 -7.92 -8.21
C ASP A 179 -12.11 -8.01 -6.68
N PHE A 180 -11.48 -9.06 -6.12
CA PHE A 180 -11.69 -9.43 -4.73
C PHE A 180 -10.38 -9.81 -4.06
N LEU A 181 -10.25 -9.38 -2.82
CA LEU A 181 -9.21 -9.79 -1.90
C LEU A 181 -9.77 -10.87 -0.99
N TYR A 182 -9.20 -12.08 -1.10
CA TYR A 182 -9.45 -13.16 -0.16
C TYR A 182 -8.54 -12.99 1.03
N LEU A 183 -9.11 -12.97 2.23
CA LEU A 183 -8.38 -12.88 3.49
C LEU A 183 -8.54 -14.16 4.28
N GLU A 184 -7.45 -14.57 4.93
CA GLU A 184 -7.46 -15.66 5.89
C GLU A 184 -6.62 -15.28 7.11
N SER A 185 -7.08 -15.70 8.28
CA SER A 185 -6.26 -15.71 9.49
C SER A 185 -6.09 -17.15 9.93
N GLU A 186 -4.83 -17.54 10.10
CA GLU A 186 -4.48 -18.85 10.63
C GLU A 186 -4.66 -18.87 12.15
N SER A 187 -4.25 -17.80 12.84
CA SER A 187 -4.32 -17.70 14.30
C SER A 187 -5.77 -17.71 14.81
N PHE A 188 -6.66 -16.98 14.13
CA PHE A 188 -8.07 -16.87 14.51
C PHE A 188 -8.99 -17.76 13.66
N ARG A 189 -8.47 -18.50 12.69
CA ARG A 189 -9.19 -19.50 11.86
C ARG A 189 -10.46 -18.95 11.21
N TYR A 190 -10.35 -17.85 10.49
CA TYR A 190 -11.46 -17.33 9.68
C TYR A 190 -11.00 -17.08 8.25
N ARG A 191 -11.96 -17.12 7.31
CA ARG A 191 -11.78 -16.75 5.92
C ARG A 191 -12.93 -15.83 5.49
N LEU A 192 -12.62 -14.80 4.72
CA LEU A 192 -13.64 -13.94 4.10
C LEU A 192 -13.13 -13.31 2.80
N LYS A 193 -14.07 -12.79 2.01
CA LYS A 193 -13.83 -12.12 0.74
C LYS A 193 -14.24 -10.66 0.86
N ILE A 194 -13.34 -9.74 0.49
CA ILE A 194 -13.63 -8.31 0.45
C ILE A 194 -13.47 -7.77 -0.98
N PRO A 195 -14.26 -6.76 -1.37
CA PRO A 195 -14.02 -5.98 -2.58
C PRO A 195 -12.63 -5.32 -2.56
N SER A 196 -11.92 -5.32 -3.68
CA SER A 196 -10.57 -4.73 -3.78
C SER A 196 -10.49 -3.21 -3.62
N SER A 197 -11.61 -2.52 -3.76
CA SER A 197 -11.76 -1.09 -3.48
C SER A 197 -11.47 -0.76 -2.01
N LEU A 198 -11.71 -1.71 -1.10
CA LEU A 198 -11.35 -1.60 0.31
C LEU A 198 -9.90 -2.02 0.50
N ARG A 199 -8.99 -1.04 0.53
CA ARG A 199 -7.56 -1.28 0.70
C ARG A 199 -7.17 -1.39 2.16
N TYR A 200 -6.21 -2.26 2.46
CA TYR A 200 -5.78 -2.45 3.84
C TYR A 200 -5.08 -1.21 4.40
N GLU A 201 -5.57 -0.68 5.51
CA GLU A 201 -5.02 0.53 6.13
C GLU A 201 -3.56 0.32 6.58
N GLY A 202 -3.21 -0.91 6.97
CA GLY A 202 -1.86 -1.28 7.38
C GLY A 202 -0.80 -1.17 6.28
N LEU A 203 -1.21 -0.99 5.01
CA LEU A 203 -0.29 -0.73 3.90
C LEU A 203 0.22 0.72 3.87
N TYR A 204 -0.53 1.66 4.44
CA TYR A 204 -0.24 3.10 4.39
C TYR A 204 0.55 3.61 5.61
N GLY A 205 0.99 2.72 6.51
CA GLY A 205 1.70 3.13 7.72
C GLY A 205 2.49 2.01 8.38
N ASN A 206 3.10 2.34 9.52
CA ASN A 206 3.96 1.40 10.26
C ASN A 206 3.19 0.40 11.14
N ARG A 207 1.85 0.49 11.21
CA ARG A 207 1.03 -0.34 12.10
C ARG A 207 0.04 -1.19 11.29
N LEU A 208 0.24 -2.51 11.31
CA LEU A 208 -0.61 -3.53 10.68
C LEU A 208 -1.92 -3.76 11.47
N GLY A 209 -2.59 -2.68 11.88
CA GLY A 209 -3.75 -2.73 12.78
C GLY A 209 -3.42 -2.63 14.27
N ILE A 210 -4.42 -2.86 15.12
CA ILE A 210 -4.32 -2.82 16.58
C ILE A 210 -4.16 -4.25 17.07
N TYR A 211 -3.06 -4.52 17.77
CA TYR A 211 -2.87 -5.73 18.57
C TYR A 211 -2.95 -5.34 20.04
N GLY A 212 -3.67 -6.12 20.83
CA GLY A 212 -3.68 -5.96 22.26
C GLY A 212 -3.75 -7.30 22.97
N GLU A 213 -3.02 -7.37 24.07
CA GLU A 213 -2.94 -8.55 24.92
C GLU A 213 -3.17 -8.14 26.35
N ASN A 214 -4.29 -8.61 26.90
CA ASN A 214 -4.62 -8.45 28.31
C ASN A 214 -4.34 -9.76 29.06
N ARG A 215 -4.51 -9.72 30.39
CA ARG A 215 -4.43 -10.92 31.24
C ARG A 215 -5.38 -12.02 30.74
N ASP A 216 -6.58 -11.62 30.31
CA ASP A 216 -7.66 -12.57 30.03
C ASP A 216 -7.88 -12.85 28.54
N SER A 217 -7.44 -11.97 27.64
CA SER A 217 -7.74 -12.12 26.21
C SER A 217 -6.67 -11.49 25.32
N ILE A 218 -6.45 -12.11 24.17
CA ILE A 218 -5.70 -11.58 23.03
C ILE A 218 -6.72 -11.04 22.03
N TYR A 219 -6.46 -9.88 21.44
CA TYR A 219 -7.32 -9.34 20.38
C TYR A 219 -6.53 -8.63 19.30
N ARG A 220 -7.14 -8.61 18.12
CA ARG A 220 -6.60 -7.99 16.92
C ARG A 220 -7.71 -7.27 16.16
N LEU A 221 -7.45 -6.04 15.74
CA LEU A 221 -8.35 -5.24 14.93
C LEU A 221 -7.61 -4.75 13.68
N VAL A 222 -8.16 -5.06 12.53
CA VAL A 222 -7.58 -4.74 11.22
C VAL A 222 -8.61 -3.95 10.43
N ARG A 223 -8.19 -2.89 9.74
CA ARG A 223 -9.10 -1.98 9.04
C ARG A 223 -8.77 -1.91 7.55
N PHE A 224 -9.80 -1.91 6.73
CA PHE A 224 -9.74 -1.71 5.30
C PHE A 224 -10.56 -0.48 4.96
N VAL A 225 -10.02 0.35 4.07
CA VAL A 225 -10.48 1.71 3.85
C VAL A 225 -10.63 1.94 2.35
N GLU A 226 -11.77 2.51 1.98
CA GLU A 226 -11.96 3.14 0.69
C GLU A 226 -12.12 4.65 0.92
N PHE A 227 -11.23 5.45 0.34
CA PHE A 227 -11.34 6.90 0.35
C PHE A 227 -12.35 7.32 -0.72
N LEU A 228 -13.38 8.06 -0.32
CA LEU A 228 -14.41 8.54 -1.23
C LEU A 228 -13.97 9.84 -1.89
N SER A 229 -14.74 10.39 -2.83
CA SER A 229 -14.51 11.76 -3.27
C SER A 229 -14.98 12.76 -2.20
N ASN A 230 -14.38 13.95 -2.20
CA ASN A 230 -14.93 15.07 -1.47
C ASN A 230 -16.32 15.38 -2.02
N TYR A 231 -17.26 15.61 -1.11
CA TYR A 231 -18.63 15.96 -1.44
C TYR A 231 -18.88 17.38 -0.98
N LEU A 232 -19.44 18.17 -1.90
CA LEU A 232 -19.94 19.50 -1.64
C LEU A 232 -21.46 19.39 -1.43
N PRO A 233 -21.99 19.87 -0.30
CA PRO A 233 -23.43 20.02 -0.12
C PRO A 233 -24.07 20.83 -1.26
N GLU A 234 -25.33 20.56 -1.57
CA GLU A 234 -26.08 21.34 -2.56
C GLU A 234 -26.05 22.83 -2.19
N GLY A 235 -25.65 23.67 -3.16
CA GLY A 235 -25.56 25.12 -2.98
C GLY A 235 -24.24 25.65 -2.41
N GLN A 236 -23.27 24.77 -2.07
CA GLN A 236 -21.92 25.20 -1.67
C GLN A 236 -20.94 25.07 -2.84
N THR A 237 -20.20 26.14 -3.13
CA THR A 237 -19.18 26.12 -4.19
C THR A 237 -17.82 25.69 -3.66
N GLU A 238 -16.93 25.24 -4.55
CA GLU A 238 -15.53 24.94 -4.23
C GLU A 238 -14.80 26.14 -3.60
N TRP A 239 -15.19 27.37 -3.99
CA TRP A 239 -14.65 28.61 -3.42
C TRP A 239 -15.05 28.82 -1.96
N ASP A 240 -16.30 28.51 -1.61
CA ASP A 240 -16.77 28.59 -0.22
C ASP A 240 -16.06 27.56 0.65
N GLU A 241 -15.79 26.37 0.11
CA GLU A 241 -15.02 25.32 0.79
C GLU A 241 -13.56 25.76 0.99
N ALA A 242 -12.91 26.28 -0.05
CA ALA A 242 -11.54 26.75 0.00
C ALA A 242 -11.38 27.91 1.00
N LEU A 243 -12.32 28.86 1.02
CA LEU A 243 -12.33 29.98 1.97
C LEU A 243 -12.47 29.51 3.42
N LYS A 244 -13.37 28.55 3.69
CA LYS A 244 -13.54 27.97 5.03
C LYS A 244 -12.31 27.15 5.47
N LEU A 245 -11.67 26.43 4.56
CA LEU A 245 -10.42 25.71 4.85
C LEU A 245 -9.28 26.67 5.18
N GLN A 246 -9.14 27.75 4.41
CA GLN A 246 -8.14 28.77 4.65
C GLN A 246 -8.36 29.50 5.99
N THR A 247 -9.59 29.89 6.29
CA THR A 247 -9.93 30.57 7.56
C THR A 247 -9.80 29.66 8.78
N SER A 248 -10.06 28.35 8.64
CA SER A 248 -9.81 27.36 9.70
C SER A 248 -8.34 26.97 9.86
N GLY A 249 -7.44 27.46 8.99
CA GLY A 249 -6.00 27.17 9.03
C GLY A 249 -5.65 25.74 8.61
N LYS A 250 -6.60 24.98 8.04
CA LYS A 250 -6.37 23.60 7.58
C LYS A 250 -5.94 23.57 6.12
N LYS A 251 -4.86 22.84 5.82
CA LYS A 251 -4.32 22.74 4.45
C LYS A 251 -5.12 21.81 3.54
N LYS A 252 -5.77 20.80 4.09
CA LYS A 252 -6.56 19.79 3.36
C LYS A 252 -7.71 19.29 4.23
N LYS A 253 -8.84 19.00 3.60
CA LYS A 253 -9.98 18.34 4.21
C LYS A 253 -9.73 16.84 4.35
N THR A 254 -10.09 16.25 5.48
CA THR A 254 -10.19 14.80 5.62
C THR A 254 -11.32 14.27 4.75
N VAL A 255 -10.93 13.48 3.77
CA VAL A 255 -11.83 12.85 2.83
C VAL A 255 -12.70 11.82 3.55
N PRO A 256 -14.03 11.78 3.31
CA PRO A 256 -14.90 10.76 3.88
C PRO A 256 -14.50 9.37 3.39
N LYS A 257 -14.77 8.34 4.20
CA LYS A 257 -14.26 6.98 3.93
C LYS A 257 -15.31 5.93 4.25
N ILE A 258 -15.28 4.83 3.51
CA ILE A 258 -15.91 3.57 3.93
C ILE A 258 -14.83 2.77 4.65
N ILE A 259 -15.13 2.30 5.86
CA ILE A 259 -14.18 1.56 6.70
C ILE A 259 -14.78 0.22 7.08
N LEU A 260 -14.14 -0.86 6.62
CA LEU A 260 -14.37 -2.20 7.12
C LEU A 260 -13.39 -2.47 8.26
N SER A 261 -13.89 -2.84 9.44
CA SER A 261 -13.07 -3.30 10.55
C SER A 261 -13.34 -4.78 10.80
N ILE A 262 -12.26 -5.54 10.92
CA ILE A 262 -12.27 -6.97 11.22
C ILE A 262 -11.58 -7.13 12.56
N GLY A 263 -12.38 -7.43 13.58
CA GLY A 263 -11.94 -7.73 14.93
C GLY A 263 -11.90 -9.24 15.17
N SER A 264 -10.87 -9.71 15.83
CA SER A 264 -10.77 -11.09 16.29
C SER A 264 -10.23 -11.11 17.71
N SER A 265 -10.76 -11.98 18.55
CA SER A 265 -10.28 -12.16 19.92
C SER A 265 -10.18 -13.63 20.28
N PHE A 266 -9.28 -13.93 21.20
CA PHE A 266 -9.10 -15.23 21.82
C PHE A 266 -9.05 -15.06 23.33
N ASP A 267 -9.95 -15.71 24.06
CA ASP A 267 -9.96 -15.69 25.51
C ASP A 267 -8.98 -16.74 26.04
N LYS A 268 -8.01 -16.31 26.87
CA LYS A 268 -6.97 -17.17 27.45
C LYS A 268 -7.47 -18.01 28.62
N VAL A 269 -8.52 -17.53 29.29
CA VAL A 269 -9.14 -18.14 30.46
C VAL A 269 -10.58 -18.54 30.09
N LYS A 270 -11.29 -19.22 30.99
CA LYS A 270 -12.71 -19.62 30.80
C LYS A 270 -13.52 -18.52 30.11
N PRO A 271 -14.46 -18.89 29.21
CA PRO A 271 -15.19 -17.94 28.40
C PRO A 271 -15.84 -16.86 29.28
N LEU A 272 -15.34 -15.62 29.13
CA LEU A 272 -15.82 -14.45 29.89
C LEU A 272 -17.02 -13.80 29.20
N ARG A 273 -17.33 -14.24 27.98
CA ARG A 273 -18.24 -13.57 27.06
C ARG A 273 -19.24 -14.57 26.49
N ASP A 274 -20.36 -14.04 26.05
CA ASP A 274 -21.36 -14.74 25.27
C ASP A 274 -21.68 -13.94 24.00
N THR A 275 -22.45 -14.52 23.09
CA THR A 275 -22.82 -13.86 21.84
C THR A 275 -23.63 -12.58 22.08
N LYS A 276 -24.31 -12.45 23.22
CA LYS A 276 -25.16 -11.29 23.55
C LYS A 276 -24.36 -10.10 24.07
N ASN A 277 -23.24 -10.33 24.75
CA ASN A 277 -22.44 -9.29 25.39
C ASN A 277 -21.12 -8.99 24.67
N TYR A 278 -20.78 -9.78 23.64
CA TYR A 278 -19.50 -9.65 22.93
C TYR A 278 -19.27 -8.26 22.32
N PHE A 279 -20.34 -7.54 21.94
CA PHE A 279 -20.22 -6.17 21.44
C PHE A 279 -19.64 -5.19 22.47
N VAL A 280 -19.88 -5.42 23.77
CA VAL A 280 -19.41 -4.55 24.87
C VAL A 280 -17.89 -4.56 24.93
N PHE A 281 -17.28 -5.72 24.69
CA PHE A 281 -15.82 -5.84 24.59
C PHE A 281 -15.27 -4.95 23.47
N TRP A 282 -15.86 -5.02 22.28
CA TRP A 282 -15.41 -4.21 21.14
C TRP A 282 -15.73 -2.72 21.29
N ASP A 283 -16.80 -2.36 21.98
CA ASP A 283 -17.07 -0.97 22.34
C ASP A 283 -15.96 -0.42 23.25
N SER A 284 -15.51 -1.21 24.23
CA SER A 284 -14.37 -0.84 25.07
C SER A 284 -13.06 -0.74 24.27
N VAL A 285 -12.77 -1.70 23.39
CA VAL A 285 -11.56 -1.69 22.55
C VAL A 285 -11.54 -0.51 21.59
N ARG A 286 -12.71 -0.08 21.09
CA ARG A 286 -12.87 1.10 20.23
C ARG A 286 -12.97 2.41 21.01
N SER A 287 -12.84 2.38 22.34
CA SER A 287 -13.00 3.56 23.21
C SER A 287 -14.37 4.25 23.08
N LEU A 288 -15.43 3.50 22.75
CA LEU A 288 -16.80 3.99 22.70
C LEU A 288 -17.39 4.11 24.11
N THR A 289 -17.00 5.16 24.83
CA THR A 289 -17.54 5.47 26.16
C THR A 289 -18.97 6.02 26.07
N LYS A 290 -19.76 5.89 27.14
CA LYS A 290 -21.13 6.45 27.20
C LYS A 290 -21.17 7.96 26.91
N SER A 291 -20.16 8.71 27.40
CA SER A 291 -20.02 10.15 27.11
C SER A 291 -19.84 10.42 25.62
N LEU A 292 -18.96 9.64 24.97
CA LEU A 292 -18.73 9.74 23.53
C LEU A 292 -19.98 9.36 22.72
N MET A 293 -20.66 8.27 23.10
CA MET A 293 -21.90 7.83 22.45
C MET A 293 -22.99 8.91 22.53
N ASN A 294 -23.18 9.53 23.70
CA ASN A 294 -24.15 10.60 23.86
C ASN A 294 -23.80 11.82 23.01
N ARG A 295 -22.52 12.21 22.97
CA ARG A 295 -22.05 13.35 22.16
C ARG A 295 -22.27 13.14 20.66
N LEU A 296 -22.04 11.92 20.18
CA LEU A 296 -22.21 11.55 18.77
C LEU A 296 -23.67 11.24 18.41
N GLN A 297 -24.58 11.27 19.39
CA GLN A 297 -25.96 10.80 19.24
C GLN A 297 -26.02 9.34 18.72
N PHE A 298 -25.08 8.52 19.17
CA PHE A 298 -24.92 7.14 18.74
C PHE A 298 -26.14 6.29 19.12
N LYS A 299 -26.75 5.65 18.14
CA LYS A 299 -27.89 4.74 18.32
C LYS A 299 -27.57 3.41 17.68
N ARG A 300 -27.74 2.31 18.42
CA ARG A 300 -27.62 0.94 17.93
C ARG A 300 -28.98 0.26 17.97
N SER A 301 -29.42 -0.27 16.84
CA SER A 301 -30.63 -1.10 16.71
C SER A 301 -30.27 -2.52 16.29
N ASP A 302 -30.98 -3.51 16.82
CA ASP A 302 -30.89 -4.89 16.34
C ASP A 302 -31.86 -5.06 15.16
N VAL A 303 -31.33 -5.54 14.04
CA VAL A 303 -32.06 -5.79 12.80
C VAL A 303 -31.68 -7.18 12.31
N ASN A 304 -32.56 -8.16 12.56
CA ASN A 304 -32.42 -9.54 12.09
C ASN A 304 -31.10 -10.23 12.48
N GLY A 305 -30.63 -10.05 13.73
CA GLY A 305 -29.40 -10.67 14.21
C GLY A 305 -28.12 -10.00 13.72
N GLN A 306 -28.23 -8.76 13.25
CA GLN A 306 -27.15 -7.83 12.96
C GLN A 306 -27.47 -6.51 13.65
N TYR A 307 -26.44 -5.72 13.96
CA TYR A 307 -26.67 -4.39 14.52
C TYR A 307 -26.46 -3.32 13.46
N VAL A 308 -27.33 -2.31 13.47
CA VAL A 308 -27.16 -1.09 12.70
C VAL A 308 -26.93 0.04 13.70
N SER A 309 -25.79 0.69 13.55
CA SER A 309 -25.35 1.79 14.40
C SER A 309 -25.34 3.09 13.60
N GLU A 310 -25.95 4.14 14.13
CA GLU A 310 -26.06 5.45 13.48
C GLU A 310 -25.49 6.55 14.36
N TRP A 311 -24.77 7.51 13.77
CA TRP A 311 -24.28 8.71 14.44
C TRP A 311 -24.07 9.84 13.45
N VAL A 312 -23.76 11.05 13.96
CA VAL A 312 -23.42 12.20 13.13
C VAL A 312 -21.99 12.63 13.42
N GLU A 313 -21.16 12.64 12.38
CA GLU A 313 -19.82 13.26 12.43
C GLU A 313 -19.89 14.69 11.94
N VAL A 314 -18.88 15.48 12.29
CA VAL A 314 -18.74 16.86 11.80
C VAL A 314 -17.45 16.90 11.00
N ASP A 315 -17.54 17.35 9.75
CA ASP A 315 -16.38 17.49 8.89
C ASP A 315 -15.46 18.63 9.34
N ASP A 316 -14.29 18.74 8.71
CA ASP A 316 -13.31 19.78 9.05
C ASP A 316 -13.81 21.22 8.93
N ILE A 317 -14.94 21.42 8.24
CA ILE A 317 -15.54 22.68 7.83
C ILE A 317 -16.85 22.95 8.63
N GLY A 318 -17.24 22.04 9.53
CA GLY A 318 -18.41 22.15 10.38
C GLY A 318 -19.69 21.55 9.79
N ASN A 319 -19.64 20.88 8.65
CA ASN A 319 -20.81 20.24 8.05
C ASN A 319 -21.11 18.90 8.72
N PRO A 320 -22.38 18.60 9.06
CA PRO A 320 -22.76 17.32 9.60
C PRO A 320 -22.72 16.22 8.51
N ILE A 321 -22.07 15.11 8.81
CA ILE A 321 -22.03 13.90 7.98
C ILE A 321 -22.78 12.80 8.73
N PRO A 322 -24.00 12.43 8.30
CA PRO A 322 -24.71 11.29 8.88
C PRO A 322 -24.00 10.00 8.49
N MET A 323 -23.63 9.21 9.50
CA MET A 323 -22.93 7.95 9.37
C MET A 323 -23.83 6.77 9.75
N GLU A 324 -23.61 5.64 9.11
CA GLU A 324 -24.24 4.36 9.42
C GLU A 324 -23.15 3.28 9.47
N MET A 325 -23.30 2.31 10.37
CA MET A 325 -22.40 1.18 10.51
C MET A 325 -23.19 -0.09 10.69
N LYS A 326 -22.91 -1.08 9.84
CA LYS A 326 -23.41 -2.43 10.03
C LYS A 326 -22.40 -3.20 10.87
N GLU A 327 -22.87 -3.85 11.92
CA GLU A 327 -22.04 -4.62 12.84
C GLU A 327 -22.55 -6.06 12.94
N TYR A 328 -21.62 -7.00 12.97
CA TYR A 328 -21.89 -8.41 13.17
C TYR A 328 -20.91 -8.98 14.18
N TYR A 329 -21.46 -9.70 15.15
CA TYR A 329 -20.72 -10.26 16.28
C TYR A 329 -20.98 -11.75 16.35
N VAL A 330 -19.92 -12.54 16.45
CA VAL A 330 -19.99 -13.98 16.68
C VAL A 330 -19.00 -14.32 17.77
N TYR A 331 -19.43 -15.14 18.72
CA TYR A 331 -18.56 -15.65 19.75
C TYR A 331 -18.76 -17.15 19.88
N ASN A 332 -17.72 -17.90 19.50
CA ASN A 332 -17.63 -19.34 19.59
C ASN A 332 -16.43 -19.66 20.48
N ALA A 333 -16.69 -19.81 21.79
CA ALA A 333 -15.66 -19.93 22.82
C ALA A 333 -14.54 -20.91 22.41
N PRO A 334 -13.25 -20.54 22.59
CA PRO A 334 -12.74 -19.29 23.17
C PRO A 334 -12.56 -18.13 22.16
N ARG A 335 -13.03 -18.28 20.92
CA ARG A 335 -12.80 -17.33 19.82
C ARG A 335 -13.99 -16.39 19.63
N GLY A 336 -13.69 -15.12 19.37
CA GLY A 336 -14.68 -14.12 19.03
C GLY A 336 -14.32 -13.38 17.76
N TYR A 337 -15.35 -12.99 17.01
CA TYR A 337 -15.23 -12.32 15.72
C TYR A 337 -16.17 -11.13 15.65
N PHE A 338 -15.65 -10.03 15.12
CA PHE A 338 -16.36 -8.80 14.92
C PHE A 338 -16.12 -8.31 13.50
N LEU A 339 -17.19 -8.03 12.79
CA LEU A 339 -17.14 -7.34 11.51
C LEU A 339 -17.95 -6.06 11.65
N SER A 340 -17.38 -4.94 11.24
CA SER A 340 -18.15 -3.71 11.07
C SER A 340 -17.81 -2.98 9.80
N LEU A 341 -18.83 -2.52 9.08
CA LEU A 341 -18.67 -1.65 7.92
C LEU A 341 -19.31 -0.31 8.22
N SER A 342 -18.50 0.73 8.42
CA SER A 342 -18.95 2.11 8.62
C SER A 342 -18.85 2.92 7.33
N TYR A 343 -19.88 3.72 7.05
CA TYR A 343 -19.97 4.52 5.83
C TYR A 343 -20.85 5.76 6.02
N PRO A 344 -20.65 6.83 5.23
CA PRO A 344 -21.62 7.91 5.14
C PRO A 344 -22.96 7.41 4.58
N LYS A 345 -24.11 7.82 5.15
CA LYS A 345 -25.44 7.32 4.75
C LYS A 345 -25.75 7.46 3.25
N ARG A 346 -25.13 8.42 2.56
CA ARG A 346 -25.28 8.59 1.10
C ARG A 346 -24.70 7.43 0.28
N GLU A 347 -23.72 6.70 0.81
CA GLU A 347 -23.06 5.57 0.13
C GLU A 347 -23.74 4.23 0.46
N LYS A 348 -24.97 4.26 0.98
CA LYS A 348 -25.66 3.07 1.49
C LYS A 348 -25.75 1.94 0.47
N ASP A 349 -26.13 2.24 -0.77
CA ASP A 349 -26.26 1.21 -1.82
C ASP A 349 -24.94 0.49 -2.11
N LYS A 350 -23.82 1.23 -2.07
CA LYS A 350 -22.48 0.68 -2.25
C LYS A 350 -22.05 -0.13 -1.03
N ALA A 351 -22.28 0.40 0.17
CA ALA A 351 -21.98 -0.29 1.41
C ALA A 351 -22.80 -1.57 1.58
N ASP A 352 -24.05 -1.60 1.12
CA ASP A 352 -24.92 -2.77 1.14
C ASP A 352 -24.36 -3.90 0.28
N LYS A 353 -23.87 -3.57 -0.93
CA LYS A 353 -23.19 -4.54 -1.81
C LYS A 353 -21.92 -5.10 -1.15
N TYR A 354 -21.11 -4.24 -0.54
CA TYR A 354 -19.91 -4.67 0.17
C TYR A 354 -20.25 -5.57 1.35
N TRP A 355 -21.17 -5.14 2.20
CA TRP A 355 -21.60 -5.88 3.38
C TRP A 355 -22.14 -7.25 3.01
N ASN A 356 -22.99 -7.34 1.99
CA ASN A 356 -23.53 -8.60 1.53
C ASN A 356 -22.43 -9.55 1.02
N THR A 357 -21.46 -9.04 0.26
CA THR A 357 -20.30 -9.82 -0.21
C THR A 357 -19.47 -10.35 0.97
N ILE A 358 -19.20 -9.50 1.96
CA ILE A 358 -18.37 -9.84 3.11
C ILE A 358 -19.09 -10.84 4.02
N ARG A 359 -20.36 -10.59 4.33
CA ARG A 359 -21.16 -11.44 5.24
C ARG A 359 -21.43 -12.82 4.66
N THR A 360 -21.73 -12.92 3.37
CA THR A 360 -22.01 -14.21 2.72
C THR A 360 -20.74 -15.06 2.58
N SER A 361 -19.57 -14.44 2.47
CA SER A 361 -18.29 -15.14 2.35
C SER A 361 -17.59 -15.42 3.69
N PHE A 362 -18.03 -14.77 4.78
CA PHE A 362 -17.42 -14.94 6.09
C PHE A 362 -17.67 -16.35 6.63
N THR A 363 -16.58 -17.09 6.82
CA THR A 363 -16.58 -18.46 7.34
C THR A 363 -15.59 -18.58 8.49
N VAL A 364 -16.01 -19.26 9.54
CA VAL A 364 -15.16 -19.62 10.68
C VAL A 364 -14.82 -21.09 10.53
N LYS A 365 -13.53 -21.43 10.56
CA LYS A 365 -13.05 -22.81 10.51
C LYS A 365 -13.00 -23.36 11.94
N ASP A 366 -13.42 -24.61 12.09
CA ASP A 366 -13.44 -25.29 13.39
C ASP A 366 -12.05 -25.41 14.03
#